data_AF-A0A834RAT2-F1
#
_entry.id   AF-A0A834RAT2-F1
#
_cell.length_a   1.000
_cell.length_b   1.000
_cell.length_c   1.000
_cell.angle_alpha   90.00
_cell.angle_beta   90.00
_cell.angle_gamma   90.00
#
_symmetry.space_group_name_H-M   'P 1'
#
loop_
_entity.id
_entity.type
_entity.pdbx_description
1 polymer ?
#
loop_
_entity_poly.entity_id
_entity_poly.type
_entity_poly.pdbx_seq_one_letter_code
_entity_poly.pdbx_strand_id
1 'polypeptide(L)'
;MNPICNRKNYFQFYRTFAKLTSIRSRLLSTDIKSKQIASKLLLEAKQKSNLTFDEIAKKLNVNKVWLTSAILGQHPIEEETLSKLIKILDIDRENSKELEHLIETIGSIPDHRGGNISNDPIIRRFNELIDVYGDAIKLLIREEFGDGIMSAIDCTINFEKKVVDNEKRILITIDGKYLQYKNKI
;
A
#
# COMPACT_ATOMS: atom_id res chain seq x y z
N MET A 1 -3.82 37.22 -38.97
CA MET A 1 -3.03 35.97 -38.92
C MET A 1 -3.39 35.23 -37.65
N ASN A 2 -4.23 34.20 -37.75
CA ASN A 2 -4.54 33.31 -36.64
C ASN A 2 -3.43 32.25 -36.52
N PRO A 3 -2.76 32.08 -35.37
CA PRO A 3 -1.95 30.89 -35.17
C PRO A 3 -2.91 29.73 -34.88
N ILE A 4 -2.91 28.75 -35.78
CA ILE A 4 -3.58 27.46 -35.62
C ILE A 4 -3.02 26.82 -34.34
N CYS A 5 -3.80 26.89 -33.26
CA CYS A 5 -3.48 26.21 -32.02
C CYS A 5 -3.63 24.70 -32.28
N ASN A 6 -2.50 24.06 -32.59
CA ASN A 6 -2.42 22.65 -32.93
C ASN A 6 -2.80 21.83 -31.69
N ARG A 7 -4.06 21.36 -31.62
CA ARG A 7 -4.63 20.63 -30.47
C ARG A 7 -3.77 19.44 -30.00
N LYS A 8 -2.95 18.84 -30.89
CA LYS A 8 -2.02 17.76 -30.53
C LYS A 8 -0.91 18.23 -29.57
N ASN A 9 -0.39 19.44 -29.74
CA ASN A 9 0.66 19.99 -28.89
C ASN A 9 0.13 20.40 -27.51
N TYR A 10 -1.13 20.83 -27.41
CA TYR A 10 -1.76 21.18 -26.13
C TYR A 10 -1.93 19.96 -25.22
N PHE A 11 -2.41 18.84 -25.75
CA PHE A 11 -2.52 17.59 -25.01
C PHE A 11 -1.16 17.01 -24.58
N GLN A 12 -0.13 17.17 -25.42
CA GLN A 12 1.22 16.71 -25.10
C GLN A 12 1.89 17.58 -24.04
N PHE A 13 1.68 18.90 -24.08
CA PHE A 13 2.11 19.82 -23.04
C PHE A 13 1.41 19.53 -21.71
N TYR A 14 0.08 19.35 -21.71
CA TYR A 14 -0.67 18.99 -20.49
C TYR A 14 -0.25 17.64 -19.91
N ARG A 15 -0.01 16.62 -20.75
CA ARG A 15 0.52 15.33 -20.29
C ARG A 15 1.92 15.47 -19.69
N THR A 16 2.78 16.28 -20.30
CA THR A 16 4.15 16.49 -19.81
C THR A 16 4.14 17.30 -18.51
N PHE A 17 3.29 18.33 -18.42
CA PHE A 17 3.11 19.14 -17.22
C PHE A 17 2.50 18.30 -16.09
N ALA A 18 1.42 17.54 -16.34
CA ALA A 18 0.83 16.61 -15.39
C ALA A 18 1.82 15.53 -14.91
N LYS A 19 2.69 15.06 -15.81
CA LYS A 19 3.77 14.11 -15.47
C LYS A 19 4.85 14.79 -14.61
N LEU A 20 5.20 16.04 -14.88
CA LEU A 20 6.15 16.83 -14.09
C LEU A 20 5.57 17.21 -12.71
N THR A 21 4.29 17.60 -12.61
CA THR A 21 3.63 17.81 -11.31
C THR A 21 3.46 16.50 -10.55
N SER A 22 3.14 15.38 -11.20
CA SER A 22 3.09 14.04 -10.58
C SER A 22 4.45 13.58 -10.04
N ILE A 23 5.53 13.83 -10.77
CA ILE A 23 6.89 13.53 -10.29
C ILE A 23 7.26 14.45 -9.12
N ARG A 24 6.92 15.74 -9.19
CA ARG A 24 7.24 16.72 -8.15
C ARG A 24 6.41 16.52 -6.88
N SER A 25 5.15 16.10 -6.99
CA SER A 25 4.33 15.75 -5.83
C SER A 25 4.79 14.47 -5.16
N ARG A 26 5.31 13.50 -5.92
CA ARG A 26 5.92 12.27 -5.38
C ARG A 26 7.21 12.55 -4.59
N LEU A 27 7.86 13.69 -4.82
CA LEU A 27 9.07 14.16 -4.12
C LEU A 27 8.77 15.02 -2.87
N LEU A 28 7.53 15.49 -2.69
CA LEU A 28 7.14 16.28 -1.53
C LEU A 28 6.55 15.35 -0.46
N SER A 29 7.13 15.42 0.75
CA SER A 29 6.61 14.76 1.95
C SER A 29 5.18 15.21 2.21
N THR A 30 4.22 14.28 2.26
CA THR A 30 2.83 14.59 2.60
C THR A 30 2.61 14.36 4.08
N ASP A 31 2.13 15.39 4.79
CA ASP A 31 1.83 15.33 6.22
C ASP A 31 0.93 14.11 6.56
N ILE A 32 1.23 13.46 7.68
CA ILE A 32 0.56 12.26 8.19
C ILE A 32 -0.96 12.44 8.23
N LYS A 33 -1.41 13.65 8.60
CA LYS A 33 -2.83 14.01 8.65
C LYS A 33 -3.51 13.88 7.29
N SER A 34 -2.86 14.31 6.21
CA SER A 34 -3.41 14.20 4.86
C SER A 34 -3.63 12.75 4.46
N LYS A 35 -2.66 11.85 4.73
CA LYS A 35 -2.82 10.41 4.45
C LYS A 35 -3.91 9.76 5.29
N GLN A 36 -4.10 10.18 6.54
CA GLN A 36 -5.20 9.69 7.39
C GLN A 36 -6.56 10.11 6.83
N ILE A 37 -6.71 11.36 6.37
CA ILE A 37 -7.94 11.85 5.73
C ILE A 37 -8.23 11.06 4.46
N ALA A 38 -7.22 10.88 3.61
CA ALA A 38 -7.32 10.10 2.39
C ALA A 38 -7.73 8.63 2.65
N SER A 39 -7.13 8.01 3.66
CA SER A 39 -7.45 6.63 4.08
C SER A 39 -8.90 6.53 4.53
N LYS A 40 -9.37 7.49 5.32
CA LYS A 40 -10.76 7.55 5.80
C LYS A 40 -11.75 7.62 4.63
N LEU A 41 -11.51 8.50 3.65
CA LEU A 41 -12.36 8.64 2.46
C LEU A 41 -12.46 7.32 1.67
N LEU A 42 -11.33 6.66 1.42
CA LEU A 42 -11.29 5.37 0.72
C LEU A 42 -12.02 4.27 1.49
N LEU A 43 -11.87 4.22 2.81
CA LEU A 43 -12.55 3.25 3.67
C LEU A 43 -14.06 3.48 3.71
N GLU A 44 -14.52 4.73 3.76
CA GLU A 44 -15.94 5.08 3.69
C GLU A 44 -16.54 4.70 2.33
N ALA A 45 -15.85 4.98 1.22
CA ALA A 45 -16.29 4.57 -0.12
C ALA A 45 -16.32 3.04 -0.27
N LYS A 46 -15.32 2.35 0.27
CA LYS A 46 -15.32 0.87 0.37
C LYS A 46 -16.52 0.36 1.17
N GLN A 47 -16.87 0.99 2.30
CA GLN A 47 -18.04 0.61 3.08
C GLN A 47 -19.34 0.81 2.30
N LYS A 48 -19.50 1.95 1.62
CA LYS A 48 -20.68 2.26 0.77
C LYS A 48 -20.84 1.30 -0.40
N SER A 49 -19.74 0.89 -1.03
CA SER A 49 -19.78 -0.05 -2.16
C SER A 49 -20.11 -1.50 -1.77
N ASN A 50 -20.12 -1.84 -0.47
CA ASN A 50 -20.30 -3.19 0.05
C ASN A 50 -19.31 -4.24 -0.52
N LEU A 51 -18.16 -3.79 -1.04
CA LEU A 51 -17.11 -4.67 -1.55
C LEU A 51 -16.12 -5.07 -0.46
N THR A 52 -15.64 -6.30 -0.51
CA THR A 52 -14.52 -6.78 0.31
C THR A 52 -13.17 -6.32 -0.26
N PHE A 53 -12.13 -6.29 0.58
CA PHE A 53 -10.77 -6.03 0.09
C PHE A 53 -10.30 -7.08 -0.93
N ASP A 54 -10.75 -8.33 -0.78
CA ASP A 54 -10.41 -9.43 -1.69
C ASP A 54 -10.98 -9.20 -3.09
N GLU A 55 -12.24 -8.79 -3.19
CA GLU A 55 -12.88 -8.46 -4.47
C GLU A 55 -12.23 -7.26 -5.15
N ILE A 56 -11.90 -6.21 -4.38
CA ILE A 56 -11.23 -5.03 -4.93
C ILE A 56 -9.82 -5.39 -5.41
N ALA A 57 -9.06 -6.13 -4.61
CA ALA A 57 -7.71 -6.58 -4.96
C ALA A 57 -7.69 -7.42 -6.24
N LYS A 58 -8.65 -8.34 -6.38
CA LYS A 58 -8.85 -9.14 -7.61
C LYS A 58 -9.16 -8.27 -8.82
N LYS A 59 -10.08 -7.30 -8.70
CA LYS A 59 -10.42 -6.36 -9.78
C LYS A 59 -9.23 -5.47 -10.19
N LEU A 60 -8.34 -5.15 -9.25
CA LEU A 60 -7.13 -4.36 -9.49
C LEU A 60 -5.91 -5.19 -9.92
N ASN A 61 -5.99 -6.53 -9.82
CA ASN A 61 -4.88 -7.45 -10.02
C ASN A 61 -3.67 -7.13 -9.13
N VAL A 62 -3.92 -6.93 -7.83
CA VAL A 62 -2.89 -6.65 -6.82
C VAL A 62 -3.04 -7.56 -5.60
N ASN A 63 -2.00 -7.67 -4.78
CA ASN A 63 -2.08 -8.39 -3.51
C ASN A 63 -3.05 -7.70 -2.54
N LYS A 64 -3.90 -8.48 -1.87
CA LYS A 64 -4.94 -8.00 -0.94
C LYS A 64 -4.36 -7.29 0.29
N VAL A 65 -3.31 -7.84 0.89
CA VAL A 65 -2.67 -7.25 2.08
C VAL A 65 -1.98 -5.96 1.70
N TRP A 66 -1.27 -5.95 0.57
CA TRP A 66 -0.68 -4.73 0.00
C TRP A 66 -1.74 -3.66 -0.25
N LEU A 67 -2.86 -3.98 -0.91
CA LEU A 67 -3.92 -3.02 -1.19
C LEU A 67 -4.51 -2.44 0.11
N THR A 68 -4.76 -3.30 1.09
CA THR A 68 -5.29 -2.88 2.39
C THR A 68 -4.31 -1.93 3.10
N SER A 69 -3.02 -2.28 3.10
CA SER A 69 -1.93 -1.47 3.65
C SER A 69 -1.79 -0.13 2.91
N ALA A 70 -1.90 -0.14 1.58
CA ALA A 70 -1.82 1.05 0.74
C ALA A 70 -2.99 2.01 0.98
N ILE A 71 -4.21 1.48 1.13
CA ILE A 71 -5.40 2.25 1.52
C ILE A 71 -5.22 2.90 2.90
N LEU A 72 -4.50 2.25 3.82
CA LEU A 72 -4.11 2.79 5.12
C LEU A 72 -2.88 3.73 5.07
N GLY A 73 -2.48 4.14 3.87
CA GLY A 73 -1.39 5.09 3.64
C GLY A 73 0.02 4.52 3.78
N GLN A 74 0.17 3.21 3.98
CA GLN A 74 1.48 2.58 4.20
C GLN A 74 2.25 2.27 2.92
N HIS A 75 1.62 2.37 1.75
CA HIS A 75 2.27 2.28 0.44
C HIS A 75 1.70 3.32 -0.52
N PRO A 76 2.52 3.89 -1.43
CA PRO A 76 2.00 4.68 -2.52
C PRO A 76 1.18 3.80 -3.47
N ILE A 77 0.06 4.32 -3.97
CA ILE A 77 -0.72 3.68 -5.05
C ILE A 77 -0.42 4.42 -6.35
N GLU A 78 -0.01 3.68 -7.37
CA GLU A 78 0.24 4.26 -8.70
C GLU A 78 -1.04 4.82 -9.33
N GLU A 79 -0.90 5.87 -10.15
CA GLU A 79 -2.01 6.63 -10.73
C GLU A 79 -3.00 5.75 -11.51
N GLU A 80 -2.50 4.76 -12.25
CA GLU A 80 -3.36 3.83 -12.99
C GLU A 80 -4.21 2.97 -12.04
N THR A 81 -3.58 2.38 -11.04
CA THR A 81 -4.24 1.54 -10.02
C THR A 81 -5.23 2.36 -9.21
N LEU A 82 -4.86 3.59 -8.83
CA LEU A 82 -5.72 4.48 -8.07
C LEU A 82 -6.93 4.94 -8.90
N SER A 83 -6.73 5.24 -10.18
CA SER A 83 -7.82 5.58 -11.10
C SER A 83 -8.82 4.45 -11.25
N LYS A 84 -8.36 3.19 -11.28
CA LYS A 84 -9.24 2.01 -11.26
C LYS A 84 -9.94 1.86 -9.91
N LEU A 85 -9.23 2.07 -8.79
CA LEU A 85 -9.80 2.00 -7.44
C LEU A 85 -10.94 3.01 -7.25
N ILE A 86 -10.73 4.27 -7.65
CA ILE A 86 -11.75 5.35 -7.63
C ILE A 86 -13.01 4.95 -8.40
N LYS A 87 -12.84 4.33 -9.58
CA LYS A 87 -13.97 3.83 -10.38
C LYS A 87 -14.68 2.64 -9.74
N ILE A 88 -13.93 1.69 -9.16
CA ILE A 88 -14.50 0.52 -8.48
C ILE A 88 -15.32 0.94 -7.26
N LEU A 89 -14.85 1.97 -6.55
CA LEU A 89 -15.48 2.49 -5.33
C LEU A 89 -16.56 3.55 -5.61
N ASP A 90 -16.82 3.86 -6.87
CA ASP A 90 -17.80 4.87 -7.31
C ASP A 90 -17.64 6.21 -6.56
N ILE A 91 -16.38 6.66 -6.43
CA ILE A 91 -16.08 7.93 -5.78
C ILE A 91 -16.41 9.04 -6.78
N ASP A 92 -17.41 9.84 -6.43
CA ASP A 92 -17.89 10.94 -7.24
C ASP A 92 -16.75 11.92 -7.60
N ARG A 93 -16.69 12.30 -8.87
CA ARG A 93 -15.70 13.22 -9.41
C ARG A 93 -16.15 14.67 -9.37
N GLU A 94 -17.35 14.97 -8.89
CA GLU A 94 -17.91 16.32 -8.85
C GLU A 94 -17.05 17.31 -8.04
N ASN A 95 -16.21 16.86 -7.11
CA ASN A 95 -15.14 17.67 -6.49
C ASN A 95 -13.76 17.36 -7.10
N SER A 96 -13.43 17.99 -8.23
CA SER A 96 -12.13 17.78 -8.91
C SER A 96 -10.94 18.04 -7.97
N LYS A 97 -11.02 19.05 -7.11
CA LYS A 97 -9.93 19.44 -6.19
C LYS A 97 -9.70 18.44 -5.04
N GLU A 98 -10.77 17.89 -4.47
CA GLU A 98 -10.65 16.93 -3.36
C GLU A 98 -10.13 15.59 -3.89
N LEU A 99 -10.57 15.19 -5.08
CA LEU A 99 -10.08 14.00 -5.76
C LEU A 99 -8.61 14.18 -6.22
N GLU A 100 -8.24 15.34 -6.75
CA GLU A 100 -6.85 15.66 -7.11
C GLU A 100 -5.94 15.60 -5.87
N HIS A 101 -6.36 16.20 -4.76
CA HIS A 101 -5.63 16.14 -3.50
C HIS A 101 -5.53 14.69 -2.96
N LEU A 102 -6.60 13.89 -3.07
CA LEU A 102 -6.59 12.48 -2.72
C LEU A 102 -5.58 11.70 -3.57
N ILE A 103 -5.57 11.93 -4.89
CA ILE A 103 -4.65 11.28 -5.82
C ILE A 103 -3.20 11.61 -5.48
N GLU A 104 -2.92 12.88 -5.21
CA GLU A 104 -1.60 13.33 -4.82
C GLU A 104 -1.15 12.69 -3.49
N THR A 105 -2.03 12.69 -2.50
CA THR A 105 -1.74 12.20 -1.14
C THR A 105 -1.55 10.68 -1.08
N ILE A 106 -2.36 9.91 -1.80
CA ILE A 106 -2.25 8.44 -1.82
C ILE A 106 -1.10 7.99 -2.73
N GLY A 107 -0.78 8.76 -3.78
CA GLY A 107 0.34 8.47 -4.67
C GLY A 107 1.72 8.81 -4.10
N SER A 108 1.81 9.63 -3.05
CA SER A 108 3.08 10.02 -2.42
C SER A 108 3.69 8.88 -1.60
N ILE A 109 5.02 8.84 -1.53
CA ILE A 109 5.74 7.94 -0.64
C ILE A 109 5.47 8.39 0.81
N PRO A 110 5.09 7.49 1.73
CA PRO A 110 4.92 7.85 3.13
C PRO A 110 6.27 8.18 3.79
N ASP A 111 6.31 9.28 4.55
CA ASP A 111 7.50 9.70 5.30
C ASP A 111 7.85 8.70 6.41
N HIS A 112 6.84 8.03 6.96
CA HIS A 112 6.97 7.00 7.96
C HIS A 112 6.13 5.78 7.59
N ARG A 113 6.71 4.58 7.72
CA ARG A 113 6.01 3.30 7.60
C ARG A 113 5.94 2.65 8.96
N GLY A 114 4.80 2.02 9.25
CA GLY A 114 4.50 1.54 10.59
C GLY A 114 4.19 2.69 11.55
N GLY A 115 4.07 2.35 12.83
CA GLY A 115 3.81 3.30 13.90
C GLY A 115 4.19 2.70 15.25
N ASN A 116 3.87 3.41 16.33
CA ASN A 116 4.04 2.89 17.68
C ASN A 116 3.23 1.59 17.86
N ILE A 117 3.70 0.73 18.76
CA ILE A 117 3.01 -0.51 19.12
C ILE A 117 1.56 -0.17 19.49
N SER A 118 0.62 -0.68 18.70
CA SER A 118 -0.81 -0.48 18.94
C SER A 118 -1.25 -1.30 20.14
N ASN A 119 -2.06 -0.69 21.02
CA ASN A 119 -2.75 -1.40 22.09
C ASN A 119 -3.95 -2.22 21.59
N ASP A 120 -4.25 -2.17 20.28
CA ASP A 120 -5.28 -2.99 19.66
C ASP A 120 -5.00 -4.50 19.92
N PRO A 121 -5.99 -5.26 20.41
CA PRO A 121 -5.78 -6.66 20.75
C PRO A 121 -5.34 -7.55 19.57
N ILE A 122 -5.76 -7.25 18.33
CA ILE A 122 -5.38 -8.03 17.14
C ILE A 122 -3.91 -7.77 16.83
N ILE A 123 -3.50 -6.50 16.79
CA ILE A 123 -2.10 -6.13 16.52
C ILE A 123 -1.17 -6.65 17.62
N ARG A 124 -1.59 -6.55 18.90
CA ARG A 124 -0.79 -7.00 20.04
C ARG A 124 -0.44 -8.49 20.00
N ARG A 125 -1.30 -9.36 19.44
CA ARG A 125 -0.99 -10.79 19.29
C ARG A 125 0.17 -11.05 18.33
N PHE A 126 0.39 -10.19 17.35
CA PHE A 126 1.57 -10.31 16.48
C PHE A 126 2.85 -9.97 17.23
N ASN A 127 2.82 -8.97 18.12
CA ASN A 127 3.97 -8.67 18.96
C ASN A 127 4.29 -9.83 19.91
N GLU A 128 3.27 -10.38 20.58
CA GLU A 128 3.47 -11.55 21.44
C GLU A 128 3.98 -12.78 20.67
N LEU A 129 3.54 -12.98 19.42
CA LEU A 129 4.05 -14.04 18.56
C LEU A 129 5.57 -13.87 18.34
N ILE A 130 6.02 -12.64 18.09
CA ILE A 130 7.45 -12.34 17.97
C ILE A 130 8.17 -12.49 19.31
N ASP A 131 7.56 -12.07 20.43
CA ASP A 131 8.16 -12.23 21.77
C ASP A 131 8.36 -13.72 22.13
N VAL A 132 7.46 -14.60 21.69
CA VAL A 132 7.54 -16.05 21.94
C VAL A 132 8.44 -16.78 20.96
N TYR A 133 8.32 -16.50 19.66
CA TYR A 133 8.98 -17.28 18.60
C TYR A 133 10.18 -16.58 17.95
N GLY A 134 10.42 -15.30 18.23
CA GLY A 134 11.43 -14.49 17.55
C GLY A 134 12.84 -15.06 17.69
N ASP A 135 13.25 -15.47 18.89
CA ASP A 135 14.56 -16.09 19.10
C ASP A 135 14.67 -17.46 18.43
N ALA A 136 13.60 -18.27 18.44
CA ALA A 136 13.58 -19.56 17.75
C ALA A 136 13.74 -19.37 16.22
N ILE A 137 12.97 -18.45 15.62
CA ILE A 137 13.06 -18.12 14.19
C ILE A 137 14.46 -17.59 13.85
N LYS A 138 15.04 -16.71 14.69
CA LYS A 138 16.40 -16.21 14.51
C LYS A 138 17.44 -17.33 14.49
N LEU A 139 17.32 -18.32 15.38
CA LEU A 139 18.22 -19.47 15.39
C LEU A 139 18.05 -20.33 14.13
N LEU A 140 16.82 -20.61 13.72
CA LEU A 140 16.53 -21.37 12.48
C LEU A 140 17.07 -20.66 11.23
N ILE A 141 16.90 -19.34 11.11
CA ILE A 141 17.48 -18.57 10.00
C ILE A 141 19.01 -18.73 9.98
N ARG A 142 19.66 -18.66 11.15
CA ARG A 142 21.12 -18.82 11.24
C ARG A 142 21.58 -20.24 10.90
N GLU A 143 20.85 -21.24 11.36
CA GLU A 143 21.15 -22.65 11.11
C GLU A 143 20.99 -23.01 9.63
N GLU A 144 19.90 -22.55 9.01
CA GLU A 144 19.54 -22.95 7.64
C GLU A 144 20.14 -22.04 6.55
N PHE A 145 20.36 -20.75 6.83
CA PHE A 145 20.80 -19.75 5.84
C PHE A 145 22.13 -19.06 6.17
N GLY A 146 22.51 -19.02 7.45
CA GLY A 146 23.74 -18.38 7.93
C GLY A 146 23.55 -16.94 8.45
N ASP A 147 24.60 -16.13 8.35
CA ASP A 147 24.60 -14.76 8.86
C ASP A 147 23.89 -13.77 7.92
N GLY A 148 22.62 -13.52 8.20
CA GLY A 148 21.78 -12.62 7.42
C GLY A 148 20.40 -12.40 8.04
N ILE A 149 19.51 -11.80 7.25
CA ILE A 149 18.14 -11.46 7.67
C ILE A 149 17.12 -11.83 6.58
N MET A 150 15.87 -12.03 6.98
CA MET A 150 14.73 -12.00 6.07
C MET A 150 14.33 -10.55 5.80
N SER A 151 14.27 -10.15 4.53
CA SER A 151 13.84 -8.80 4.15
C SER A 151 12.37 -8.56 4.49
N ALA A 152 12.05 -7.37 4.99
CA ALA A 152 10.69 -6.85 5.08
C ALA A 152 10.33 -5.89 3.93
N ILE A 153 11.24 -5.70 2.97
CA ILE A 153 11.05 -4.83 1.79
C ILE A 153 10.78 -5.68 0.55
N ASP A 154 11.69 -6.60 0.24
CA ASP A 154 11.49 -7.65 -0.77
C ASP A 154 10.76 -8.81 -0.10
N CYS A 155 9.48 -8.55 0.20
CA CYS A 155 8.63 -9.39 1.03
C CYS A 155 7.19 -9.37 0.53
N THR A 156 6.54 -10.52 0.55
CA THR A 156 5.11 -10.67 0.31
C THR A 156 4.41 -11.18 1.56
N ILE A 157 3.26 -10.58 1.88
CA ILE A 157 2.39 -11.06 2.96
C ILE A 157 1.05 -11.50 2.34
N ASN A 158 0.62 -12.71 2.67
CA ASN A 158 -0.68 -13.25 2.28
C ASN A 158 -1.54 -13.48 3.52
N PHE A 159 -2.85 -13.22 3.38
CA PHE A 159 -3.84 -13.41 4.43
C PHE A 159 -4.99 -14.27 3.91
N GLU A 160 -5.23 -15.38 4.59
CA GLU A 160 -6.24 -16.36 4.22
C GLU A 160 -7.04 -16.82 5.44
N LYS A 161 -8.34 -17.04 5.22
CA LYS A 161 -9.19 -17.72 6.18
C LYS A 161 -9.16 -19.21 5.83
N LYS A 162 -8.73 -20.04 6.76
CA LYS A 162 -8.73 -21.50 6.65
C LYS A 162 -9.79 -22.09 7.59
N VAL A 163 -10.31 -23.27 7.28
CA VAL A 163 -11.11 -24.07 8.21
C VAL A 163 -10.39 -25.39 8.42
N VAL A 164 -10.15 -25.75 9.68
CA VAL A 164 -9.54 -27.03 10.09
C VAL A 164 -10.40 -27.57 11.21
N ASP A 165 -10.89 -28.80 11.08
CA ASP A 165 -11.76 -29.46 12.07
C ASP A 165 -12.95 -28.60 12.52
N ASN A 166 -13.64 -27.98 11.55
CA ASN A 166 -14.72 -27.00 11.75
C ASN A 166 -14.35 -25.71 12.50
N GLU A 167 -13.09 -25.50 12.84
CA GLU A 167 -12.60 -24.26 13.43
C GLU A 167 -12.06 -23.29 12.37
N LYS A 168 -12.47 -22.02 12.47
CA LYS A 168 -11.96 -20.95 11.60
C LYS A 168 -10.55 -20.57 12.08
N ARG A 169 -9.58 -20.66 11.18
CA ARG A 169 -8.18 -20.28 11.41
C ARG A 169 -7.79 -19.12 10.50
N ILE A 170 -6.87 -18.31 10.98
CA ILE A 170 -6.20 -17.27 10.19
C ILE A 170 -4.85 -17.84 9.76
N LEU A 171 -4.63 -17.92 8.45
CA LEU A 171 -3.35 -18.29 7.86
C LEU A 171 -2.69 -17.03 7.32
N ILE A 172 -1.51 -16.72 7.84
CA ILE A 172 -0.66 -15.65 7.34
C ILE A 172 0.64 -16.27 6.86
N THR A 173 1.03 -15.95 5.64
CA THR A 173 2.31 -16.35 5.06
C THR A 173 3.14 -15.11 4.86
N ILE A 174 4.39 -15.14 5.34
CA ILE A 174 5.38 -14.09 5.15
C ILE A 174 6.51 -14.71 4.35
N ASP A 175 6.68 -14.24 3.12
CA ASP A 175 7.72 -14.71 2.20
C ASP A 175 8.66 -13.55 1.93
N GLY A 176 9.83 -13.57 2.57
CA GLY A 176 10.82 -12.51 2.49
C GLY A 176 12.16 -13.02 1.97
N LYS A 177 12.79 -12.24 1.11
CA LYS A 177 14.10 -12.56 0.56
C LYS A 177 15.17 -12.61 1.64
N TYR A 178 15.98 -13.67 1.66
CA TYR A 178 17.17 -13.74 2.50
C TYR A 178 18.26 -12.79 2.01
N LEU A 179 18.82 -12.00 2.94
CA LEU A 179 19.88 -11.03 2.69
C LEU A 179 21.07 -11.35 3.60
N GLN A 180 22.13 -11.89 3.00
CA GLN A 180 23.38 -12.16 3.69
C GLN A 180 24.14 -10.86 4.01
N TYR A 181 24.76 -10.80 5.18
CA TYR A 181 25.67 -9.69 5.49
C TYR A 181 26.93 -9.77 4.63
N LYS A 182 27.27 -8.65 3.97
CA LYS A 182 28.54 -8.54 3.24
C LYS A 182 29.69 -8.48 4.24
N ASN A 183 30.60 -9.44 4.13
CA ASN A 183 31.85 -9.49 4.89
C ASN A 183 33.08 -9.14 4.04
N LYS A 184 32.87 -8.77 2.77
CA LYS A 184 33.91 -8.41 1.79
C LYS A 184 33.45 -7.20 0.98
N ILE A 185 34.41 -6.37 0.57
CA ILE A 185 34.22 -5.17 -0.26
C ILE A 185 34.03 -5.59 -1.71
#